data_AF-A0A923E1Q4-F1
#
_entry.id   AF-A0A923E1Q4-F1
#
_cell.length_a   1.000
_cell.length_b   1.000
_cell.length_c   1.000
_cell.angle_alpha   90.00
_cell.angle_beta   90.00
_cell.angle_gamma   90.00
#
_symmetry.space_group_name_H-M   'P 1'
#
loop_
_entity.id
_entity.type
_entity.pdbx_description
1 polymer ?
#
loop_
_entity_poly.entity_id
_entity_poly.type
_entity_poly.pdbx_seq_one_letter_code
_entity_poly.pdbx_strand_id
1 'polypeptide(L)' 'MTQPTILLAGLGTGEIVLIVLALLLLFGGKKIPELMRGLGKGVKEFKDGKDGVDGSDNENKPS' A
#
# COMPACT_ATOMS: atom_id res chain seq x y z
N MET A 1 21.54 -23.40 22.45
CA MET A 1 22.10 -22.90 21.18
C MET A 1 20.94 -22.61 20.24
N THR A 2 20.20 -21.53 20.50
CA THR A 2 18.99 -21.16 19.76
C THR A 2 19.39 -20.26 18.58
N GLN A 3 18.96 -20.67 17.40
CA GLN A 3 19.59 -20.30 16.15
C GLN A 3 19.23 -18.88 15.67
N PRO A 4 20.16 -18.21 14.97
CA PRO A 4 19.88 -16.97 14.23
C PRO A 4 18.95 -17.17 13.02
N THR A 5 18.41 -18.38 12.82
CA THR A 5 17.48 -18.75 11.74
C THR A 5 16.15 -17.99 11.80
N ILE A 6 15.67 -17.62 13.00
CA ILE A 6 14.46 -16.79 13.17
C ILE A 6 14.66 -15.41 12.51
N LEU A 7 15.89 -14.87 12.54
CA LEU A 7 16.16 -13.53 12.00
C LEU A 7 16.24 -13.46 10.48
N LEU A 8 16.58 -14.55 9.78
CA LEU A 8 16.81 -14.51 8.33
C LEU A 8 15.77 -15.27 7.50
N ALA A 9 15.14 -16.31 8.05
CA ALA A 9 14.17 -17.16 7.34
C ALA A 9 12.75 -17.07 7.93
N GLY A 10 12.56 -16.23 8.93
CA GLY A 10 11.48 -16.37 9.89
C GLY A 10 10.56 -15.17 10.05
N LEU A 11 10.49 -14.20 9.13
CA LEU A 11 9.42 -13.19 9.16
C LEU A 11 8.06 -13.85 8.86
N GLY A 12 7.61 -14.70 9.78
CA GLY A 12 6.30 -15.31 9.76
C GLY A 12 5.25 -14.24 10.04
N THR A 13 3.99 -14.62 9.77
CA THR A 13 2.83 -13.75 9.97
C THR A 13 2.81 -13.10 11.36
N GLY A 14 3.31 -13.76 12.40
CA GLY A 14 3.36 -13.23 13.77
C GLY A 14 4.24 -11.98 13.93
N GLU A 15 5.45 -11.96 13.36
CA GLU A 15 6.34 -10.79 13.44
C GLU A 15 5.83 -9.62 12.62
N ILE A 16 5.27 -9.89 11.44
CA ILE A 16 4.62 -8.87 10.61
C ILE A 16 3.46 -8.23 11.38
N VAL A 17 2.63 -9.03 12.05
CA VAL A 17 1.52 -8.53 12.89
C VAL A 17 2.05 -7.68 14.03
N LEU A 18 3.14 -8.09 14.71
CA LEU A 18 3.75 -7.29 15.79
C LEU A 18 4.31 -5.96 15.28
N ILE A 19 4.97 -5.93 14.13
CA ILE A 19 5.50 -4.70 13.53
C ILE A 19 4.35 -3.76 13.14
N VAL A 20 3.32 -4.28 12.48
CA VAL A 20 2.12 -3.50 12.11
C VAL A 20 1.44 -2.97 13.36
N LEU A 21 1.32 -3.77 14.42
CA LEU A 21 0.72 -3.35 15.69
C LEU A 21 1.55 -2.25 16.37
N ALA A 22 2.88 -2.35 16.36
CA ALA A 22 3.76 -1.31 16.90
C ALA A 22 3.63 0.01 16.12
N LEU A 23 3.59 -0.05 14.78
CA LEU A 23 3.32 1.13 13.94
C LEU A 23 1.91 1.69 14.19
N LEU A 24 0.92 0.83 14.44
CA LEU A 24 -0.45 1.23 14.76
C LEU A 24 -0.54 1.93 16.11
N LEU A 25 0.27 1.53 17.10
CA LEU A 25 0.36 2.19 18.40
C LEU A 25 1.05 3.55 18.28
N LEU A 26 2.10 3.66 17.47
CA LEU A 26 2.86 4.90 17.29
C LEU A 26 2.12 5.94 16.45
N PHE A 27 1.53 5.53 15.32
CA PHE A 27 0.83 6.42 14.39
C PHE A 27 -0.68 6.45 14.59
N GLY A 28 -1.25 5.46 15.28
CA GLY A 28 -2.70 5.30 15.44
C GLY A 28 -3.35 4.56 14.26
N GLY A 29 -4.43 3.82 14.56
CA GLY A 29 -5.21 3.07 13.57
C GLY A 29 -5.80 3.88 12.41
N LYS A 30 -5.93 5.20 12.58
CA LYS A 30 -6.56 6.10 11.60
C LYS A 30 -5.56 6.67 10.59
N LYS A 31 -4.27 6.79 10.92
CA LYS A 31 -3.28 7.43 10.03
C LYS A 31 -2.89 6.55 8.84
N ILE A 32 -2.79 5.23 9.02
CA ILE A 32 -2.49 4.30 7.91
C ILE A 32 -3.57 4.38 6.80
N PRO A 33 -4.89 4.26 7.11
CA PRO A 33 -5.95 4.43 6.11
C PRO A 33 -6.01 5.84 5.50
N GLU A 34 -5.73 6.88 6.28
CA GLU A 34 -5.75 8.28 5.83
C GLU A 34 -4.63 8.53 4.80
N LEU A 35 -3.42 8.03 5.08
CA LEU A 35 -2.28 8.07 4.15
C LEU A 35 -2.55 7.23 2.89
N MET A 36 -3.13 6.03 3.04
CA MET A 36 -3.50 5.19 1.89
C MET A 36 -4.56 5.86 0.99
N ARG A 37 -5.55 6.55 1.57
CA ARG A 37 -6.55 7.29 0.80
C ARG A 37 -5.94 8.49 0.08
N GLY A 38 -5.04 9.22 0.74
CA GLY A 38 -4.30 10.33 0.12
C GLY A 38 -3.40 9.85 -1.03
N LEU A 39 -2.60 8.81 -0.79
CA LEU A 39 -1.73 8.21 -1.79
C LEU A 39 -2.53 7.62 -2.96
N GLY A 40 -3.63 6.90 -2.69
CA GLY A 40 -4.48 6.32 -3.73
C GLY A 40 -5.12 7.37 -4.64
N LYS A 41 -5.53 8.52 -4.08
CA LYS A 41 -6.00 9.67 -4.89
C LYS A 41 -4.86 10.25 -5.73
N GLY A 42 -3.69 10.49 -5.14
CA GLY A 42 -2.54 11.01 -5.86
C GLY A 42 -2.05 10.09 -6.98
N VAL A 43 -2.02 8.78 -6.76
CA VAL A 43 -1.68 7.77 -7.79
C VAL A 43 -2.74 7.76 -8.88
N LYS A 44 -4.03 7.86 -8.54
CA LYS A 44 -5.11 7.94 -9.52
C LYS A 44 -4.99 9.20 -10.39
N GLU A 45 -4.82 10.37 -9.78
CA GLU A 45 -4.65 11.64 -10.51
C GLU A 45 -3.37 11.64 -11.36
N PHE A 46 -2.28 11.05 -10.86
CA PHE A 46 -1.05 10.88 -11.63
C PHE A 46 -1.27 9.96 -12.84
N LYS A 47 -2.03 8.88 -12.67
CA LYS A 47 -2.35 7.96 -13.76
C LYS A 47 -3.30 8.59 -14.78
N ASP A 48 -4.36 9.26 -14.33
CA ASP A 48 -5.32 9.97 -15.18
C ASP A 48 -4.64 11.11 -15.96
N GLY A 49 -3.71 11.83 -15.33
CA GLY A 49 -2.89 12.86 -16.00
C GLY A 49 -1.89 12.28 -17.00
N LYS A 50 -1.29 11.12 -16.70
CA LYS A 50 -0.40 10.41 -17.64
C LYS A 50 -1.18 9.84 -18.83
N ASP A 51 -2.33 9.21 -18.57
CA ASP A 51 -3.19 8.60 -19.59
C ASP A 51 -3.91 9.67 -20.43
N GLY A 52 -4.17 10.86 -19.87
CA GLY A 52 -4.67 12.03 -20.62
C GLY A 52 -3.62 12.71 -21.51
N VAL A 53 -2.32 12.43 -21.29
CA VAL A 53 -1.20 12.92 -22.12
C VAL A 53 -0.81 11.89 -23.19
N ASP A 54 -1.05 10.60 -22.93
CA ASP A 54 -0.74 9.48 -23.83
C ASP A 54 -2.06 8.98 -24.45
N GLY A 55 -2.55 9.69 -25.47
CA GLY A 55 -3.85 9.42 -26.08
C GLY A 55 -4.01 7.96 -26.54
N SER A 56 -4.99 7.26 -25.96
CA SER A 56 -5.61 6.05 -26.52
C SER A 56 -6.94 5.77 -25.81
N ASP A 57 -8.03 6.12 -26.49
CA ASP A 57 -9.14 5.23 -26.80
C ASP A 57 -9.70 4.33 -25.68
N ASN A 58 -10.78 4.78 -25.04
CA ASN A 58 -11.89 3.88 -24.76
C ASN A 58 -13.21 4.62 -24.92
N GLU A 59 -13.51 4.93 -26.17
CA GLU A 59 -14.87 5.01 -26.66
C GLU A 59 -15.46 3.59 -26.62
N ASN A 60 -16.12 3.23 -25.52
CA ASN A 60 -17.19 2.23 -25.58
C ASN A 60 -18.51 2.93 -25.28
N LYS A 61 -19.05 3.52 -26.33
CA LYS A 61 -20.47 3.83 -26.46
C LYS A 61 -21.15 2.61 -27.08
N PRO A 62 -21.99 1.85 -26.34
CA PRO A 62 -22.98 1.01 -26.98
C PRO A 62 -24.22 1.85 -27.29
N SER A 63 -24.55 1.81 -28.57
CA SER A 63 -25.73 2.27 -29.32
C SER A 63 -27.06 2.27 -28.58
#